data_AF-A0A935KG87-F1
#
_entry.id   AF-A0A935KG87-F1
#
_cell.length_a   1.000
_cell.length_b   1.000
_cell.length_c   1.000
_cell.angle_alpha   90.00
_cell.angle_beta   90.00
_cell.angle_gamma   90.00
#
_symmetry.space_group_name_H-M   'P 1'
#
loop_
_entity.id
_entity.type
_entity.pdbx_description
1 polymer ?
#
loop_
_entity_poly.entity_id
_entity_poly.type
_entity_poly.pdbx_seq_one_letter_code
_entity_poly.pdbx_strand_id
1 'polypeptide(L)'
;MSTNKPSSGSLLETLRAQSDAVRGQGDAARRPVEESLLEIDRRLWRAFKWLDEAVAHLEVIKPVVAHEFRAGDVITIASPKFENGFLSFRRKPMGGHDVIEQIEFFYKLTGDKPVTVKVPAAAVNGVESRLNGCQLRFQYRTETDNGQRSGVFTIEPAVVAMIRFVPDYRRQTVEVTMRNVDRFESVALEFQAAAIEEPALEDLVRLIMGQANTFLRRAPLAGIGAARRAPEMAAAEVYRIEKTARPR
;
A
#
# COMPACT_ATOMS: atom_id res chain seq x y z
N MET A 1 -41.83 -36.78 -30.82
CA MET A 1 -41.38 -36.59 -29.43
C MET A 1 -39.92 -37.03 -29.36
N SER A 2 -38.98 -36.13 -29.67
CA SER A 2 -37.55 -36.40 -29.60
C SER A 2 -36.98 -35.67 -28.39
N THR A 3 -36.52 -36.42 -27.39
CA THR A 3 -35.66 -35.88 -26.33
C THR A 3 -34.41 -36.74 -26.28
N ASN A 4 -33.44 -36.43 -27.14
CA ASN A 4 -32.11 -36.99 -27.04
C ASN A 4 -31.37 -36.19 -25.96
N LYS A 5 -31.10 -36.85 -24.83
CA LYS A 5 -30.34 -36.30 -23.70
C LYS A 5 -28.86 -36.28 -24.12
N PRO A 6 -28.12 -35.16 -23.99
CA PRO A 6 -26.72 -35.13 -24.41
C PRO A 6 -25.90 -36.05 -23.49
N SER A 7 -25.16 -36.99 -24.09
CA SER A 7 -24.17 -37.80 -23.40
C SER A 7 -23.13 -36.87 -22.77
N SER A 8 -22.93 -36.98 -21.46
CA SER A 8 -21.78 -36.42 -20.76
C SER A 8 -20.51 -36.82 -21.50
N GLY A 9 -19.78 -35.83 -22.04
CA GLY A 9 -18.52 -36.06 -22.74
C GLY A 9 -17.59 -36.94 -21.92
N SER A 10 -16.85 -37.82 -22.60
CA SER A 10 -16.02 -38.81 -21.89
C SER A 10 -15.01 -38.12 -20.99
N LEU A 11 -14.62 -38.75 -19.89
CA LEU A 11 -13.59 -38.24 -18.98
C LEU A 11 -12.31 -37.83 -19.73
N LEU A 12 -11.97 -38.53 -20.82
CA LEU A 12 -10.84 -38.20 -21.70
C LEU A 12 -11.04 -36.89 -22.47
N GLU A 13 -12.26 -36.54 -22.88
CA GLU A 13 -12.55 -35.24 -23.50
C GLU A 13 -12.47 -34.11 -22.48
N THR A 14 -12.92 -34.36 -21.25
CA THR A 14 -12.81 -33.38 -20.16
C THR A 14 -11.34 -33.19 -19.77
N LEU A 15 -10.55 -34.27 -19.70
CA LEU A 15 -9.11 -34.20 -19.44
C LEU A 15 -8.33 -33.58 -20.61
N ARG A 16 -8.75 -33.79 -21.88
CA ARG A 16 -8.19 -33.08 -23.04
C ARG A 16 -8.48 -31.59 -22.96
N ALA A 17 -9.73 -31.20 -22.70
CA ALA A 17 -10.09 -29.80 -22.55
C ALA A 17 -9.33 -29.12 -21.39
N GLN A 18 -9.13 -29.83 -20.27
CA GLN A 18 -8.32 -29.35 -19.15
C GLN A 18 -6.83 -29.28 -19.50
N SER A 19 -6.28 -30.29 -20.18
CA SER A 19 -4.89 -30.29 -20.66
C SER A 19 -4.65 -29.18 -21.67
N ASP A 20 -5.56 -28.96 -22.61
CA ASP A 20 -5.46 -27.91 -23.63
C ASP A 20 -5.69 -26.53 -23.04
N ALA A 21 -6.50 -26.38 -21.99
CA ALA A 21 -6.61 -25.15 -21.22
C ALA A 21 -5.32 -24.84 -20.44
N VAL A 22 -4.70 -25.85 -19.83
CA VAL A 22 -3.41 -25.70 -19.11
C VAL A 22 -2.25 -25.44 -20.10
N ARG A 23 -2.25 -26.10 -21.26
CA ARG A 23 -1.26 -25.87 -22.34
C ARG A 23 -1.48 -24.52 -23.03
N GLY A 24 -2.73 -24.13 -23.25
CA GLY A 24 -3.11 -22.81 -23.80
C GLY A 24 -2.76 -21.66 -22.86
N GLN A 25 -2.80 -21.87 -21.53
CA GLN A 25 -2.21 -20.95 -20.56
C GLN A 25 -0.68 -20.85 -20.70
N GLY A 26 0.00 -21.95 -21.04
CA GLY A 26 1.43 -21.97 -21.35
C GLY A 26 1.80 -21.34 -22.70
N ASP A 27 0.91 -21.39 -23.70
CA ASP A 27 1.12 -20.76 -25.00
C ASP A 27 0.74 -19.26 -24.99
N ALA A 28 -0.23 -18.84 -24.19
CA ALA A 28 -0.49 -17.43 -23.87
C ALA A 28 0.69 -16.78 -23.12
N ALA A 29 1.51 -17.58 -22.44
CA ALA A 29 2.78 -17.16 -21.82
C ALA A 29 3.93 -16.97 -22.83
N ARG A 30 3.71 -17.17 -24.13
CA ARG A 30 4.67 -16.91 -25.22
C ARG A 30 4.40 -15.61 -25.99
N ARG A 31 3.87 -14.58 -25.33
CA ARG A 31 4.31 -13.23 -25.73
C ARG A 31 5.83 -13.18 -25.54
N PRO A 32 6.61 -12.53 -26.42
CA PRO A 32 8.03 -12.36 -26.18
C PRO A 32 8.21 -11.87 -24.73
N VAL A 33 8.99 -12.61 -23.93
CA VAL A 33 9.16 -12.33 -22.49
C VAL A 33 9.61 -10.88 -22.27
N GLU A 34 10.37 -10.33 -23.23
CA GLU A 34 10.78 -8.93 -23.31
C GLU A 34 9.59 -7.96 -23.49
N GLU A 35 8.64 -8.26 -24.37
CA GLU A 35 7.45 -7.40 -24.57
C GLU A 35 6.59 -7.33 -23.31
N SER A 36 6.40 -8.46 -22.63
CA SER A 36 5.61 -8.52 -21.39
C SER A 36 6.31 -7.78 -20.24
N LEU A 37 7.64 -7.83 -20.19
CA LEU A 37 8.47 -7.09 -19.23
C LEU A 37 8.38 -5.58 -19.46
N LEU A 38 8.47 -5.14 -20.71
CA LEU A 38 8.36 -3.72 -21.05
C LEU A 38 6.93 -3.19 -20.86
N GLU A 39 5.91 -4.03 -21.03
CA GLU A 39 4.51 -3.64 -20.84
C GLU A 39 4.23 -3.26 -19.37
N ILE A 40 4.58 -4.13 -18.42
CA ILE A 40 4.40 -3.84 -16.98
C ILE A 40 5.25 -2.63 -16.54
N ASP A 41 6.47 -2.48 -17.06
CA ASP A 41 7.31 -1.30 -16.77
C ASP A 41 6.64 -0.01 -17.24
N ARG A 42 6.14 0.03 -18.49
CA ARG A 42 5.41 1.19 -19.04
C ARG A 42 4.13 1.48 -18.26
N ARG A 43 3.42 0.46 -17.77
CA ARG A 43 2.20 0.63 -16.95
C ARG A 43 2.56 1.26 -15.61
N LEU A 44 3.56 0.72 -14.91
CA LEU A 44 4.01 1.27 -13.64
C LEU A 44 4.57 2.69 -13.78
N TRP A 45 5.27 2.99 -14.88
CA TRP A 45 5.75 4.33 -15.14
C TRP A 45 4.61 5.33 -15.37
N ARG A 46 3.56 4.94 -16.10
CA ARG A 46 2.34 5.74 -16.24
C ARG A 46 1.65 5.94 -14.89
N ALA A 47 1.55 4.90 -14.07
CA ALA A 47 0.98 5.00 -12.73
C ALA A 47 1.77 5.95 -11.83
N PHE A 48 3.10 5.88 -11.87
CA PHE A 48 3.98 6.82 -11.18
C PHE A 48 3.70 8.27 -11.59
N LYS A 49 3.67 8.55 -12.89
CA LYS A 49 3.39 9.91 -13.42
C LYS A 49 2.03 10.44 -12.98
N TRP A 50 0.99 9.61 -13.10
CA TRP A 50 -0.36 9.97 -12.71
C TRP A 50 -0.47 10.25 -11.20
N LEU A 51 0.14 9.39 -10.36
CA LEU A 51 0.14 9.60 -8.91
C LEU A 51 0.98 10.82 -8.51
N ASP A 52 2.10 11.08 -9.19
CA ASP A 52 2.91 12.28 -8.98
C ASP A 52 2.11 13.56 -9.24
N GLU A 53 1.37 13.60 -10.35
CA GLU A 53 0.45 14.71 -10.64
C GLU A 53 -0.65 14.86 -9.58
N ALA A 54 -1.31 13.76 -9.20
CA ALA A 54 -2.33 13.78 -8.15
C ALA A 54 -1.80 14.32 -6.82
N VAL A 55 -0.59 13.89 -6.41
CA VAL A 55 0.07 14.39 -5.19
C VAL A 55 0.39 15.87 -5.30
N ALA A 56 0.74 16.39 -6.48
CA ALA A 56 0.91 17.83 -6.68
C ALA A 56 -0.35 18.62 -6.35
N HIS A 57 -1.50 18.14 -6.81
CA HIS A 57 -2.77 18.79 -6.48
C HIS A 57 -3.11 18.66 -4.98
N LEU A 58 -2.85 17.50 -4.36
CA LEU A 58 -3.08 17.30 -2.93
C LEU A 58 -2.20 18.22 -2.06
N GLU A 59 -0.94 18.46 -2.43
CA GLU A 59 -0.04 19.35 -1.71
C GLU A 59 -0.46 20.83 -1.78
N VAL A 60 -1.08 21.24 -2.89
CA VAL A 60 -1.60 22.60 -3.07
C VAL A 60 -2.91 22.79 -2.31
N ILE A 61 -3.86 21.87 -2.48
CA ILE A 61 -5.20 21.98 -1.88
C ILE A 61 -5.15 21.72 -0.38
N LYS A 62 -4.28 20.80 0.05
CA LYS A 62 -4.18 20.29 1.42
C LYS A 62 -5.54 19.90 1.98
N PRO A 63 -6.25 18.95 1.35
CA PRO A 63 -7.62 18.61 1.75
C PRO A 63 -7.67 18.03 3.17
N VAL A 64 -8.82 18.19 3.80
CA VAL A 64 -9.21 17.42 4.98
C VAL A 64 -9.60 16.01 4.50
N VAL A 65 -8.96 15.00 5.06
CA VAL A 65 -9.21 13.58 4.76
C VAL A 65 -10.32 13.09 5.68
N ALA A 66 -11.27 12.27 5.20
CA ALA A 66 -12.42 11.83 6.03
C ALA A 66 -12.13 10.64 6.96
N HIS A 67 -10.86 10.21 7.05
CA HIS A 67 -10.45 9.07 7.89
C HIS A 67 -10.38 9.41 9.37
N GLU A 68 -10.43 8.35 10.17
CA GLU A 68 -10.24 8.42 11.61
C GLU A 68 -9.20 7.40 12.06
N PHE A 69 -8.08 7.88 12.59
CA PHE A 69 -6.98 7.04 13.06
C PHE A 69 -7.03 6.91 14.59
N ARG A 70 -7.26 5.69 15.08
CA ARG A 70 -7.39 5.41 16.52
C ARG A 70 -6.19 4.64 17.06
N ALA A 71 -5.55 5.16 18.09
CA ALA A 71 -4.52 4.45 18.86
C ALA A 71 -5.13 3.86 20.16
N GLY A 72 -6.10 2.96 20.00
CA GLY A 72 -6.94 2.51 21.12
C GLY A 72 -7.67 3.69 21.77
N ASP A 73 -7.76 3.68 23.11
CA ASP A 73 -8.41 4.75 23.88
C ASP A 73 -7.47 5.94 24.18
N VAL A 74 -6.25 5.95 23.64
CA VAL A 74 -5.23 6.97 23.93
C VAL A 74 -5.49 8.25 23.15
N ILE A 75 -5.66 8.13 21.83
CA ILE A 75 -5.88 9.27 20.94
C ILE A 75 -6.66 8.82 19.70
N THR A 76 -7.53 9.71 19.26
CA THR A 76 -8.21 9.64 17.97
C THR A 76 -7.79 10.86 17.15
N ILE A 77 -7.22 10.63 15.97
CA ILE A 77 -6.92 11.66 14.98
C ILE A 77 -8.04 11.61 13.95
N ALA A 78 -9.07 12.41 14.17
CA ALA A 78 -10.21 12.52 13.28
C ALA A 78 -9.96 13.60 12.23
N SER A 79 -10.35 13.29 11.00
CA SER A 79 -10.32 14.21 9.86
C SER A 79 -9.01 14.98 9.68
N PRO A 80 -7.84 14.32 9.64
CA PRO A 80 -6.57 15.03 9.53
C PRO A 80 -6.42 15.69 8.15
N LYS A 81 -5.64 16.76 8.10
CA LYS A 81 -5.33 17.49 6.87
C LYS A 81 -4.11 16.90 6.18
N PHE A 82 -4.17 16.77 4.86
CA PHE A 82 -2.99 16.44 4.05
C PHE A 82 -1.94 17.56 4.17
N GLU A 83 -0.72 17.23 4.62
CA GLU A 83 0.34 18.21 4.82
C GLU A 83 1.29 18.28 3.62
N ASN A 84 1.86 17.13 3.25
CA ASN A 84 2.79 16.95 2.14
C ASN A 84 2.88 15.47 1.73
N GLY A 85 3.46 15.21 0.56
CA GLY A 85 3.74 13.87 0.10
C GLY A 85 4.70 13.84 -1.09
N PHE A 86 5.34 12.71 -1.31
CA PHE A 86 6.24 12.55 -2.45
C PHE A 86 6.22 11.11 -2.95
N LEU A 87 6.50 10.95 -4.23
CA LEU A 87 6.80 9.65 -4.80
C LEU A 87 8.30 9.49 -5.03
N SER A 88 8.74 8.25 -4.99
CA SER A 88 10.06 7.83 -5.39
C SER A 88 9.98 6.48 -6.08
N PHE A 89 10.98 6.17 -6.87
CA PHE A 89 11.08 4.87 -7.49
C PHE A 89 12.54 4.41 -7.53
N ARG A 90 12.68 3.10 -7.71
CA ARG A 90 13.95 2.43 -7.90
C ARG A 90 13.89 1.62 -9.18
N ARG A 91 15.00 1.57 -9.92
CA ARG A 91 15.13 0.70 -11.09
C ARG A 91 16.19 -0.37 -10.85
N LYS A 92 16.04 -1.50 -11.55
CA LYS A 92 16.99 -2.60 -11.58
C LYS A 92 17.21 -3.11 -13.00
N PRO A 93 18.39 -3.64 -13.33
CA PRO A 93 18.62 -4.31 -14.61
C PRO A 93 17.89 -5.66 -14.63
N MET A 94 17.17 -5.95 -15.71
CA MET A 94 16.53 -7.24 -15.96
C MET A 94 16.26 -7.44 -17.46
N GLY A 95 16.71 -8.58 -18.01
CA GLY A 95 16.47 -8.92 -19.42
C GLY A 95 17.04 -7.90 -20.41
N GLY A 96 18.19 -7.29 -20.11
CA GLY A 96 18.81 -6.26 -20.96
C GLY A 96 18.18 -4.86 -20.84
N HIS A 97 17.19 -4.68 -19.96
CA HIS A 97 16.51 -3.41 -19.73
C HIS A 97 16.63 -2.96 -18.27
N ASP A 98 16.63 -1.65 -18.03
CA ASP A 98 16.42 -1.11 -16.68
C ASP A 98 14.93 -0.95 -16.44
N VAL A 99 14.37 -1.71 -15.50
CA VAL A 99 12.93 -1.73 -15.19
C VAL A 99 12.65 -1.26 -13.78
N ILE A 100 11.42 -0.84 -13.50
CA ILE A 100 10.98 -0.43 -12.16
C ILE A 100 11.09 -1.63 -11.21
N GLU A 101 11.90 -1.48 -10.16
CA GLU A 101 11.97 -2.43 -9.06
C GLU A 101 10.86 -2.15 -8.05
N GLN A 102 10.63 -0.88 -7.73
CA GLN A 102 9.56 -0.45 -6.83
C GLN A 102 9.20 1.01 -7.05
N ILE A 103 7.95 1.36 -6.72
CA ILE A 103 7.48 2.73 -6.53
C ILE A 103 7.04 2.85 -5.08
N GLU A 104 7.46 3.91 -4.40
CA GLU A 104 7.05 4.25 -3.04
C GLU A 104 6.42 5.64 -3.01
N PHE A 105 5.24 5.72 -2.44
CA PHE A 105 4.53 6.95 -2.15
C PHE A 105 4.44 7.12 -0.63
N PHE A 106 5.01 8.22 -0.13
CA PHE A 106 4.89 8.63 1.26
C PHE A 106 4.08 9.92 1.35
N TYR A 107 3.23 10.02 2.36
CA TYR A 107 2.56 11.28 2.69
C TYR A 107 2.35 11.42 4.19
N LYS A 108 2.18 12.68 4.61
CA LYS A 108 1.92 13.04 6.00
C LYS A 108 0.55 13.70 6.12
N LEU A 109 -0.23 13.22 7.08
CA LEU A 109 -1.48 13.84 7.52
C LEU A 109 -1.27 14.44 8.91
N THR A 110 -1.84 15.61 9.18
CA THR A 110 -1.75 16.28 10.48
C THR A 110 -3.12 16.68 11.00
N GLY A 111 -3.39 16.37 12.26
CA GLY A 111 -4.47 16.97 13.04
C GLY A 111 -4.09 18.35 13.57
N ASP A 112 -5.04 19.03 14.20
CA ASP A 112 -4.93 20.46 14.49
C ASP A 112 -3.89 20.81 15.56
N LYS A 113 -3.92 20.14 16.72
CA LYS A 113 -3.12 20.50 17.89
C LYS A 113 -2.63 19.27 18.64
N PRO A 114 -1.44 19.35 19.28
CA PRO A 114 -0.97 18.31 20.18
C PRO A 114 -2.00 17.95 21.25
N VAL A 115 -2.12 16.65 21.54
CA VAL A 115 -3.05 16.12 22.53
C VAL A 115 -2.28 15.71 23.77
N THR A 116 -2.69 16.21 24.93
CA THR A 116 -2.09 15.84 26.21
C THR A 116 -2.93 14.77 26.91
N VAL A 117 -2.31 13.64 27.23
CA VAL A 117 -2.95 12.51 27.92
C VAL A 117 -2.21 12.25 29.23
N LYS A 118 -2.93 12.34 30.35
CA LYS A 118 -2.41 12.03 31.69
C LYS A 118 -2.91 10.66 32.10
N VAL A 119 -1.99 9.78 32.49
CA VAL A 119 -2.30 8.40 32.87
C VAL A 119 -1.65 8.00 34.19
N PRO A 120 -2.24 7.05 34.94
CA PRO A 120 -1.61 6.49 36.12
C PRO A 120 -0.26 5.84 35.79
N ALA A 121 0.69 5.83 36.74
CA ALA A 121 2.01 5.23 36.56
C ALA A 121 1.95 3.78 36.02
N ALA A 122 0.96 2.99 36.44
CA ALA A 122 0.77 1.61 35.98
C ALA A 122 0.43 1.47 34.48
N ALA A 123 -0.12 2.52 33.85
CA ALA A 123 -0.56 2.50 32.46
C ALA A 123 0.48 3.05 31.47
N VAL A 124 1.56 3.69 31.97
CA VAL A 124 2.57 4.38 31.15
C VAL A 124 3.15 3.48 30.06
N ASN A 125 3.63 2.29 30.42
CA ASN A 125 4.24 1.37 29.45
C ASN A 125 3.26 0.92 28.37
N GLY A 126 1.98 0.71 28.73
CA GLY A 126 0.94 0.33 27.78
C GLY A 126 0.64 1.43 26.77
N VAL A 127 0.55 2.67 27.23
CA VAL A 127 0.35 3.86 26.38
C VAL A 127 1.55 4.09 25.47
N GLU A 128 2.76 4.06 26.02
CA GLU A 128 3.99 4.24 25.25
C GLU A 128 4.12 3.17 24.15
N SER A 129 3.92 1.91 24.50
CA SER A 129 3.99 0.80 23.54
C SER A 129 2.91 0.93 22.45
N ARG A 130 1.72 1.46 22.79
CA ARG A 130 0.64 1.73 21.83
C ARG A 130 1.03 2.83 20.85
N LEU A 131 1.51 3.97 21.35
CA LEU A 131 1.91 5.12 20.53
C LEU A 131 3.07 4.75 19.60
N ASN A 132 4.06 4.01 20.10
CA ASN A 132 5.17 3.49 19.30
C ASN A 132 4.68 2.51 18.21
N GLY A 133 3.74 1.62 18.53
CA GLY A 133 3.14 0.71 17.55
C GLY A 133 2.42 1.44 16.40
N CYS A 134 1.78 2.57 16.71
CA CYS A 134 1.17 3.49 15.74
C CYS A 134 2.19 4.44 15.06
N GLN A 135 3.47 4.39 15.45
CA GLN A 135 4.53 5.30 15.00
C GLN A 135 4.22 6.79 15.22
N LEU A 136 3.48 7.09 16.29
CA LEU A 136 3.15 8.46 16.68
C LEU A 136 4.32 9.10 17.42
N ARG A 137 4.56 10.38 17.14
CA ARG A 137 5.54 11.18 17.89
C ARG A 137 4.90 11.70 19.17
N PHE A 138 5.60 11.58 20.29
CA PHE A 138 5.15 12.11 21.57
C PHE A 138 6.33 12.56 22.43
N GLN A 139 6.03 13.45 23.37
CA GLN A 139 6.89 13.78 24.49
C GLN A 139 6.30 13.16 25.76
N TYR A 140 7.17 12.70 26.66
CA TYR A 140 6.76 12.10 27.93
C TYR A 140 7.39 12.87 29.10
N ARG A 141 6.59 13.13 30.14
CA ARG A 141 7.05 13.65 31.43
C ARG A 141 6.30 12.99 32.57
N THR A 142 6.88 13.02 33.76
CA THR A 142 6.21 12.61 34.98
C THR A 142 5.71 13.84 35.74
N GLU A 143 4.50 13.75 36.28
CA GLU A 143 3.97 14.72 37.24
C GLU A 143 3.66 14.01 38.56
N THR A 144 3.88 14.71 39.67
CA THR A 144 3.47 14.24 40.99
C THR A 144 2.45 15.24 41.52
N ASP A 145 1.25 14.76 41.80
CA ASP A 145 0.17 15.56 42.38
C ASP A 145 -0.31 14.87 43.65
N ASN A 146 -0.32 15.58 44.78
CA ASN A 146 -0.68 15.05 46.09
C ASN A 146 -0.02 13.70 46.45
N GLY A 147 1.26 13.51 46.08
CA GLY A 147 2.02 12.28 46.34
C GLY A 147 1.76 11.14 45.34
N GLN A 148 0.81 11.30 44.41
CA GLN A 148 0.53 10.34 43.35
C GLN A 148 1.29 10.68 42.07
N ARG A 149 2.13 9.74 41.60
CA ARG A 149 2.85 9.87 40.32
C ARG A 149 1.96 9.49 39.14
N SER A 150 1.94 10.36 38.13
CA SER A 150 1.26 10.15 36.85
C SER A 150 2.23 10.40 35.69
N GLY A 151 2.03 9.68 34.59
CA GLY A 151 2.70 9.96 33.32
C GLY A 151 1.87 10.94 32.49
N VAL A 152 2.52 11.88 31.84
CA VAL A 152 1.89 12.84 30.93
C VAL A 152 2.54 12.73 29.56
N PHE A 153 1.73 12.38 28.56
CA PHE A 153 2.12 12.29 27.16
C PHE A 153 1.59 13.51 26.42
N THR A 154 2.45 14.20 25.67
CA THR A 154 2.04 15.21 24.68
C THR A 154 2.28 14.64 23.30
N ILE A 155 1.21 14.30 22.60
CA ILE A 155 1.22 13.55 21.34
C ILE A 155 1.03 14.52 20.18
N GLU A 156 1.91 14.46 19.18
CA GLU A 156 1.73 15.17 17.91
C GLU A 156 0.75 14.36 17.03
N PRO A 157 -0.40 14.91 16.62
CA PRO A 157 -1.38 14.19 15.81
C PRO A 157 -0.93 14.11 14.34
N ALA A 158 0.21 13.46 14.08
CA ALA A 158 0.78 13.32 12.75
C ALA A 158 0.82 11.85 12.33
N VAL A 159 0.17 11.53 11.21
CA VAL A 159 0.17 10.19 10.60
C VAL A 159 1.08 10.20 9.39
N VAL A 160 2.07 9.31 9.37
CA VAL A 160 2.89 9.06 8.18
C VAL A 160 2.39 7.78 7.52
N ALA A 161 1.93 7.91 6.29
CA ALA A 161 1.41 6.84 5.48
C ALA A 161 2.38 6.48 4.35
N MET A 162 2.32 5.21 3.94
CA MET A 162 3.15 4.67 2.88
C MET A 162 2.33 3.74 1.98
N ILE A 163 2.55 3.85 0.68
CA ILE A 163 2.03 2.95 -0.34
C ILE A 163 3.20 2.53 -1.22
N ARG A 164 3.39 1.23 -1.42
CA ARG A 164 4.50 0.67 -2.18
C ARG A 164 3.99 -0.31 -3.22
N PHE A 165 4.44 -0.13 -4.45
CA PHE A 165 4.16 -1.01 -5.58
C PHE A 165 5.43 -1.81 -5.90
N VAL A 166 5.33 -3.14 -5.86
CA VAL A 166 6.43 -4.06 -6.17
C VAL A 166 5.98 -5.00 -7.29
N PRO A 167 6.46 -4.82 -8.54
CA PRO A 167 6.17 -5.76 -9.63
C PRO A 167 6.84 -7.12 -9.45
N ASP A 168 6.07 -8.18 -9.70
CA ASP A 168 6.56 -9.49 -10.10
C ASP A 168 6.39 -9.63 -11.63
N TYR A 169 7.47 -9.34 -12.34
CA TYR A 169 7.51 -9.41 -13.81
C TYR A 169 7.29 -10.81 -14.36
N ARG A 170 7.58 -11.87 -13.58
CA ARG A 170 7.36 -13.25 -14.02
C ARG A 170 5.90 -13.62 -13.92
N ARG A 171 5.23 -13.22 -12.83
CA ARG A 171 3.81 -13.51 -12.58
C ARG A 171 2.86 -12.48 -13.20
N GLN A 172 3.40 -11.39 -13.75
CA GLN A 172 2.63 -10.25 -14.27
C GLN A 172 1.70 -9.64 -13.21
N THR A 173 2.16 -9.64 -11.96
CA THR A 173 1.44 -9.08 -10.82
C THR A 173 2.19 -7.91 -10.20
N VAL A 174 1.49 -7.08 -9.44
CA VAL A 174 2.05 -6.00 -8.65
C VAL A 174 1.52 -6.14 -7.23
N GLU A 175 2.42 -6.36 -6.28
CA GLU A 175 2.07 -6.27 -4.86
C GLU A 175 1.96 -4.80 -4.48
N VAL A 176 0.81 -4.41 -3.93
CA VAL A 176 0.58 -3.07 -3.39
C VAL A 176 0.48 -3.19 -1.88
N THR A 177 1.56 -2.79 -1.19
CA THR A 177 1.58 -2.68 0.27
C THR A 177 1.14 -1.28 0.68
N MET A 178 0.19 -1.18 1.60
CA MET A 178 -0.27 0.07 2.20
C MET A 178 -0.04 0.01 3.71
N ARG A 179 0.33 1.15 4.29
CA ARG A 179 0.48 1.32 5.73
C ARG A 179 -0.06 2.69 6.14
N ASN A 180 -0.88 2.71 7.19
CA ASN A 180 -1.46 3.92 7.76
C ASN A 180 -2.30 4.75 6.76
N VAL A 181 -2.96 4.11 5.79
CA VAL A 181 -3.74 4.81 4.74
C VAL A 181 -5.12 5.21 5.23
N ASP A 182 -5.84 4.30 5.89
CA ASP A 182 -7.18 4.52 6.44
C ASP A 182 -7.21 4.38 7.98
N ARG A 183 -6.38 3.49 8.53
CA ARG A 183 -6.21 3.20 9.96
C ARG A 183 -4.74 2.91 10.25
N PHE A 184 -4.34 2.83 11.54
CA PHE A 184 -2.99 2.41 11.95
C PHE A 184 -2.73 0.92 11.72
N GLU A 185 -2.84 0.49 10.46
CA GLU A 185 -2.74 -0.89 10.02
C GLU A 185 -1.89 -0.98 8.75
N SER A 186 -1.62 -2.21 8.32
CA SER A 186 -0.98 -2.48 7.04
C SER A 186 -1.77 -3.53 6.29
N VAL A 187 -1.96 -3.26 4.99
CA VAL A 187 -2.69 -4.11 4.06
C VAL A 187 -1.79 -4.37 2.86
N ALA A 188 -1.75 -5.60 2.37
CA ALA A 188 -1.07 -5.95 1.13
C ALA A 188 -2.08 -6.56 0.17
N LEU A 189 -2.04 -6.14 -1.09
CA LEU A 189 -2.94 -6.59 -2.15
C LEU A 189 -2.11 -7.07 -3.35
N GLU A 190 -2.56 -8.12 -4.02
CA GLU A 190 -1.90 -8.60 -5.25
C GLU A 190 -2.76 -8.24 -6.47
N PHE A 191 -2.32 -7.27 -7.27
CA PHE A 191 -2.99 -6.87 -8.49
C PHE A 191 -2.39 -7.59 -9.69
N GLN A 192 -3.22 -7.92 -10.69
CA GLN A 192 -2.70 -8.11 -12.03
C GLN A 192 -2.11 -6.79 -12.52
N ALA A 193 -0.94 -6.80 -13.16
CA ALA A 193 -0.30 -5.59 -13.68
C ALA A 193 -1.23 -4.83 -14.64
N ALA A 194 -2.07 -5.56 -15.37
CA ALA A 194 -3.06 -4.97 -16.26
C ALA A 194 -4.16 -4.17 -15.56
N ALA A 195 -4.39 -4.41 -14.25
CA ALA A 195 -5.39 -3.71 -13.46
C ALA A 195 -4.88 -2.40 -12.84
N ILE A 196 -3.57 -2.13 -12.90
CA ILE A 196 -2.97 -0.86 -12.44
C ILE A 196 -3.13 0.18 -13.55
N GLU A 197 -4.36 0.66 -13.70
CA GLU A 197 -4.76 1.70 -14.64
C GLU A 197 -5.48 2.82 -13.89
N GLU A 198 -5.74 3.93 -14.58
CA GLU A 198 -6.29 5.15 -14.00
C GLU A 198 -7.50 4.94 -13.08
N PRO A 199 -8.52 4.10 -13.39
CA PRO A 199 -9.63 3.86 -12.47
C PRO A 199 -9.20 3.25 -11.12
N ALA A 200 -8.15 2.42 -11.09
CA ALA A 200 -7.61 1.88 -9.86
C ALA A 200 -6.81 2.93 -9.08
N LEU A 201 -6.09 3.82 -9.78
CA LEU A 201 -5.33 4.91 -9.17
C LEU A 201 -6.27 6.00 -8.61
N GLU A 202 -7.35 6.32 -9.31
CA GLU A 202 -8.43 7.17 -8.79
C GLU A 202 -9.02 6.62 -7.50
N ASP A 203 -9.37 5.33 -7.50
CA ASP A 203 -9.88 4.68 -6.30
C ASP A 203 -8.87 4.69 -5.15
N LEU A 204 -7.57 4.58 -5.45
CA LEU A 204 -6.52 4.72 -4.43
C LEU A 204 -6.47 6.14 -3.86
N VAL A 205 -6.56 7.18 -4.70
CA VAL A 205 -6.58 8.58 -4.23
C VAL A 205 -7.86 8.88 -3.45
N ARG A 206 -9.01 8.35 -3.89
CA ARG A 206 -10.27 8.41 -3.11
C ARG A 206 -10.13 7.70 -1.77
N LEU A 207 -9.48 6.52 -1.75
CA LEU A 207 -9.15 5.83 -0.51
C LEU A 207 -8.29 6.70 0.38
N ILE A 208 -7.22 7.34 -0.11
CA ILE A 208 -6.37 8.25 0.68
C ILE A 208 -7.19 9.41 1.27
N MET A 209 -8.15 9.95 0.51
CA MET A 209 -9.02 11.05 0.95
C MET A 209 -10.16 10.62 1.89
N GLY A 210 -10.33 9.32 2.15
CA GLY A 210 -11.46 8.80 2.93
C GLY A 210 -12.80 8.86 2.19
N GLN A 211 -12.77 8.95 0.87
CA GLN A 211 -13.96 8.96 0.03
C GLN A 211 -14.39 7.55 -0.36
N ALA A 212 -15.64 7.43 -0.83
CA ALA A 212 -16.15 6.18 -1.38
C ALA A 212 -15.27 5.71 -2.56
N ASN A 213 -14.79 4.47 -2.46
CA ASN A 213 -13.87 3.85 -3.40
C ASN A 213 -14.10 2.34 -3.44
N THR A 214 -13.51 1.68 -4.43
CA THR A 214 -13.51 0.21 -4.51
C THR A 214 -12.11 -0.41 -4.45
N PHE A 215 -11.08 0.36 -4.08
CA PHE A 215 -9.67 -0.03 -4.21
C PHE A 215 -9.36 -1.38 -3.55
N LEU A 216 -9.75 -1.55 -2.27
CA LEU A 216 -9.52 -2.79 -1.51
C LEU A 216 -10.28 -4.01 -2.06
N ARG A 217 -11.28 -3.82 -2.92
CA ARG A 217 -12.06 -4.89 -3.55
C ARG A 217 -11.53 -5.27 -4.93
N ARG A 218 -10.62 -4.48 -5.51
CA ARG A 218 -10.07 -4.70 -6.85
C ARG A 218 -9.05 -5.83 -6.91
N ALA A 219 -8.52 -6.25 -5.76
CA ALA A 219 -7.51 -7.29 -5.67
C ALA A 219 -7.70 -8.13 -4.40
N PRO A 220 -7.32 -9.43 -4.42
CA PRO A 220 -7.26 -10.23 -3.21
C PRO A 220 -6.19 -9.71 -2.25
N LEU A 221 -6.41 -9.95 -0.95
CA LEU A 221 -5.37 -9.77 0.06
C LEU A 221 -4.17 -10.65 -0.29
N ALA A 222 -3.00 -10.05 -0.41
CA ALA A 222 -1.76 -10.77 -0.60
C ALA A 222 -1.46 -11.55 0.69
N GLY A 223 -1.32 -12.87 0.58
CA GLY A 223 -0.74 -13.68 1.64
C GLY A 223 -1.63 -14.07 2.82
N ILE A 224 -2.93 -14.38 2.62
CA ILE A 224 -3.57 -15.35 3.52
C ILE A 224 -2.84 -16.70 3.31
N GLY A 225 -1.75 -16.91 4.05
CA GLY A 225 -0.87 -18.09 3.99
C GLY A 225 0.54 -17.89 3.41
N ALA A 226 0.93 -16.70 2.95
CA ALA A 226 2.30 -16.45 2.52
C ALA A 226 3.08 -15.82 3.69
N ALA A 227 4.04 -16.56 4.24
CA ALA A 227 5.02 -16.03 5.18
C ALA A 227 5.52 -14.67 4.67
N ARG A 228 5.48 -13.65 5.54
CA ARG A 228 6.14 -12.35 5.29
C ARG A 228 7.48 -12.64 4.64
N ARG A 229 7.62 -12.35 3.35
CA ARG A 229 8.93 -12.42 2.71
C ARG A 229 9.73 -11.32 3.39
N ALA A 230 10.68 -11.72 4.23
CA ALA A 230 11.66 -10.79 4.77
C ALA A 230 12.29 -10.06 3.57
N PRO A 231 12.62 -8.76 3.69
CA PRO A 231 13.40 -8.10 2.67
C PRO A 231 14.66 -8.95 2.48
N GLU A 232 14.77 -9.59 1.31
CA GLU A 232 16.00 -10.26 0.92
C GLU A 232 17.04 -9.15 0.93
N MET A 233 18.00 -9.22 1.85
CA MET A 233 19.18 -8.35 1.83
C MET A 233 19.95 -8.72 0.56
N ALA A 234 19.53 -8.14 -0.56
CA ALA A 234 20.26 -8.20 -1.78
C ALA A 234 21.65 -7.61 -1.51
N ALA A 235 22.67 -8.32 -1.97
CA ALA A 235 24.04 -7.83 -2.00
C ALA A 235 24.08 -6.44 -2.63
N ALA A 236 25.14 -5.67 -2.34
CA ALA A 236 25.32 -4.31 -2.84
C ALA A 236 25.34 -4.23 -4.37
N GLU A 237 24.17 -4.29 -4.99
CA GLU A 237 23.93 -3.92 -6.38
C GLU A 237 23.77 -2.40 -6.43
N VAL A 238 24.24 -1.79 -7.50
CA VAL A 238 24.23 -0.32 -7.65
C VAL A 238 22.80 0.12 -7.94
N TYR A 239 22.09 0.59 -6.92
CA TYR A 239 20.70 1.02 -7.06
C TYR A 239 20.60 2.51 -7.39
N ARG A 240 19.78 2.85 -8.38
CA ARG A 240 19.40 4.23 -8.65
C ARG A 240 18.07 4.55 -7.97
N ILE A 241 18.13 5.39 -6.93
CA ILE A 241 16.95 5.96 -6.27
C ILE A 241 16.71 7.33 -6.89
N GLU A 242 15.53 7.51 -7.48
CA GLU A 242 15.11 8.79 -8.02
C GLU A 242 13.95 9.31 -7.17
N LYS A 243 14.11 10.52 -6.63
CA LYS A 243 13.08 11.25 -5.89
C LYS A 243 12.58 12.38 -6.76
N THR A 244 11.28 12.60 -6.78
CA THR A 244 10.72 13.86 -7.30
C THR A 244 11.03 14.97 -6.30
N ALA A 245 12.19 15.63 -6.48
CA ALA A 245 12.50 16.86 -5.76
C ALA A 245 11.67 17.98 -6.38
N ARG A 246 10.78 18.59 -5.60
CA ARG A 246 9.98 19.73 -6.04
C ARG A 246 10.55 21.02 -5.43
N PRO A 247 10.78 22.08 -6.24
CA PRO A 247 11.10 23.39 -5.69
C PRO A 247 9.90 23.89 -4.87
N ARG A 248 10.20 24.49 -3.71
CA ARG A 248 9.21 25.13 -2.84
C ARG A 248 8.70 26.43 -3.42
#